data_AF-A0AA39VWJ9-F1
#
_entry.id   AF-A0AA39VWJ9-F1
#
_cell.length_a   1.000
_cell.length_b   1.000
_cell.length_c   1.000
_cell.angle_alpha   90.00
_cell.angle_beta   90.00
_cell.angle_gamma   90.00
#
_symmetry.space_group_name_H-M   'P 1'
#
loop_
_entity.id
_entity.type
_entity.pdbx_description
1 polymer ?
#
loop_
_entity_poly.entity_id
_entity_poly.type
_entity_poly.pdbx_seq_one_letter_code
_entity_poly.pdbx_strand_id
1 'polypeptide(L)'
;MSAYNAFKACVPVEWSSHLYITLVRGMPGTRRLHRRTIEALHLGKCNRTVKRTNTPTVRGMIQQVKRLVVVETAEMYNARKQKEANHRALRPPLVISHLPSTSTAST
;
A
#
# COMPACT_ATOMS: atom_id res chain seq x y z
N MET A 1 7.89 -6.25 10.61
CA MET A 1 7.32 -4.90 10.87
C MET A 1 5.94 -4.80 10.22
N SER A 2 4.95 -4.17 10.87
CA SER A 2 3.61 -3.97 10.29
C SER A 2 3.71 -3.14 9.00
N ALA A 3 2.97 -3.52 7.94
CA ALA A 3 2.90 -2.77 6.68
C ALA A 3 2.58 -1.28 6.90
N TYR A 4 1.81 -0.97 7.96
CA TYR A 4 1.52 0.39 8.41
C TYR A 4 2.78 1.22 8.74
N ASN A 5 3.80 0.61 9.38
CA ASN A 5 5.04 1.30 9.74
C ASN A 5 5.94 1.52 8.51
N ALA A 6 5.89 0.62 7.52
CA ALA A 6 6.67 0.76 6.29
C ALA A 6 6.19 1.92 5.41
N PHE A 7 4.89 2.26 5.44
CA PHE A 7 4.33 3.38 4.67
C PHE A 7 4.56 4.75 5.31
N LYS A 8 4.61 4.84 6.65
CA LYS A 8 4.87 6.11 7.35
C LYS A 8 6.30 6.64 7.19
N ALA A 9 7.26 5.82 6.77
CA ALA A 9 8.67 6.20 6.69
C ALA A 9 9.04 6.96 5.40
N CYS A 10 8.21 6.91 4.34
CA CYS A 10 8.58 7.45 3.03
C CYS A 10 7.99 8.84 2.73
N VAL A 11 6.94 9.28 3.43
CA VAL A 11 6.24 10.56 3.19
C VAL A 11 5.75 11.12 4.54
N PRO A 12 5.87 12.44 4.79
CA PRO A 12 5.28 13.05 5.98
C PRO A 12 3.76 12.87 6.03
N VAL A 13 3.19 12.76 7.23
CA VAL A 13 1.74 12.64 7.42
C VAL A 13 1.13 14.03 7.44
N GLU A 14 0.72 14.51 6.27
CA GLU A 14 0.10 15.83 6.10
C GLU A 14 -1.42 15.77 5.88
N TRP A 15 -2.08 16.92 6.06
CA TRP A 15 -3.51 17.04 5.79
C TRP A 15 -3.80 16.90 4.29
N SER A 16 -4.71 16.01 3.93
CA SER A 16 -5.08 15.74 2.54
C SER A 16 -6.57 15.96 2.32
N SER A 17 -6.93 16.50 1.16
CA SER A 17 -8.33 16.68 0.72
C SER A 17 -9.04 15.34 0.47
N HIS A 18 -8.27 14.30 0.15
CA HIS A 18 -8.78 12.96 -0.15
C HIS A 18 -8.04 11.89 0.67
N LEU A 19 -8.79 10.85 1.04
CA LEU A 19 -8.30 9.67 1.74
C LEU A 19 -8.47 8.45 0.85
N TYR A 20 -7.45 7.61 0.82
CA TYR A 20 -7.49 6.31 0.17
C TYR A 20 -7.62 5.24 1.24
N ILE A 21 -8.76 4.56 1.25
CA ILE A 21 -9.12 3.59 2.29
C ILE A 21 -9.05 2.20 1.67
N THR A 22 -8.28 1.30 2.28
CA THR A 22 -8.15 -0.09 1.83
C THR A 22 -8.66 -1.04 2.90
N LEU A 23 -9.53 -1.97 2.53
CA LEU A 23 -9.96 -3.05 3.43
C LEU A 23 -8.86 -4.13 3.47
N VAL A 24 -8.13 -4.25 4.57
CA VAL A 24 -7.00 -5.18 4.68
C VAL A 24 -7.39 -6.48 5.39
N ARG A 25 -8.36 -6.42 6.32
CA ARG A 25 -8.87 -7.60 7.02
C ARG A 25 -10.28 -7.95 6.56
N GLY A 26 -10.57 -9.25 6.47
CA GLY A 26 -11.89 -9.75 6.08
C GLY A 26 -13.00 -9.43 7.08
N MET A 27 -14.24 -9.45 6.58
CA MET A 27 -15.47 -9.18 7.35
C MET A 27 -16.03 -10.32 8.21
N PRO A 28 -15.74 -11.64 7.98
CA PRO A 28 -16.30 -12.71 8.81
C PRO A 28 -16.07 -12.49 10.32
N GLY A 29 -17.07 -12.80 11.14
CA GLY A 29 -17.00 -12.59 12.60
C GLY A 29 -17.05 -11.13 13.06
N THR A 30 -17.20 -10.16 12.16
CA THR A 30 -17.32 -8.74 12.54
C THR A 30 -18.75 -8.37 12.94
N ARG A 31 -18.89 -7.46 13.92
CA ARG A 31 -20.17 -6.85 14.34
C ARG A 31 -20.97 -6.32 13.15
N ARG A 32 -22.29 -6.50 13.15
CA ARG A 32 -23.21 -6.06 12.08
C ARG A 32 -23.05 -4.57 11.73
N LEU A 33 -22.85 -3.73 12.75
CA LEU A 33 -22.67 -2.29 12.57
C LEU A 33 -21.45 -1.95 11.71
N HIS A 34 -20.31 -2.61 11.92
CA HIS A 34 -19.10 -2.35 11.12
C HIS A 34 -19.26 -2.86 9.68
N ARG A 35 -20.03 -3.94 9.46
CA ARG A 35 -20.34 -4.43 8.10
C ARG A 35 -21.11 -3.36 7.31
N ARG A 36 -22.14 -2.78 7.93
CA ARG A 36 -22.90 -1.66 7.35
C ARG A 36 -22.01 -0.46 7.04
N THR A 37 -21.10 -0.10 7.95
CA THR A 37 -20.14 1.00 7.71
C THR A 37 -19.22 0.71 6.53
N ILE A 38 -18.72 -0.53 6.41
CA ILE A 38 -17.88 -0.98 5.29
C ILE A 38 -18.64 -0.99 3.96
N GLU A 39 -19.89 -1.47 3.97
CA GLU A 39 -20.79 -1.43 2.81
C GLU A 39 -21.05 0.02 2.38
N ALA A 40 -21.33 0.92 3.32
CA ALA A 40 -21.50 2.35 3.05
C ALA A 40 -20.24 3.01 2.49
N LEU A 41 -19.05 2.58 2.92
CA LEU A 41 -17.77 3.00 2.33
C LEU A 41 -17.49 2.37 0.95
N HIS A 42 -18.33 1.43 0.50
CA HIS A 42 -18.23 0.68 -0.76
C HIS A 42 -17.01 -0.27 -0.80
N LEU A 43 -16.66 -0.83 0.36
CA LEU A 43 -15.55 -1.77 0.53
C LEU A 43 -16.06 -3.22 0.59
N GLY A 44 -16.41 -3.81 -0.56
CA GLY A 44 -17.00 -5.16 -0.59
C GLY A 44 -16.03 -6.33 -0.42
N LYS A 45 -14.86 -6.29 -1.10
CA LYS A 45 -13.85 -7.36 -1.09
C LYS A 45 -12.56 -6.89 -0.42
N CYS A 46 -11.82 -7.82 0.18
CA CYS A 46 -10.50 -7.55 0.75
C CYS A 46 -9.54 -7.01 -0.32
N ASN A 47 -8.58 -6.19 0.12
CA ASN A 47 -7.59 -5.49 -0.70
C ASN A 47 -8.17 -4.52 -1.74
N ARG A 48 -9.47 -4.21 -1.66
CA ARG A 48 -10.07 -3.13 -2.45
C ARG A 48 -9.74 -1.79 -1.80
N THR A 49 -9.26 -0.85 -2.61
CA THR A 49 -9.05 0.54 -2.21
C THR A 49 -10.14 1.43 -2.80
N VAL A 50 -10.68 2.34 -2.01
CA VAL A 50 -11.67 3.34 -2.44
C VAL A 50 -11.19 4.73 -2.06
N LYS A 51 -11.30 5.68 -3.00
CA LYS A 51 -11.03 7.11 -2.79
C LYS A 51 -12.26 7.77 -2.17
N ARG A 52 -12.07 8.55 -1.11
CA ARG A 52 -13.12 9.36 -0.46
C ARG A 52 -12.62 10.76 -0.12
N THR A 53 -13.51 11.74 -0.16
CA THR A 53 -13.21 13.10 0.31
C THR A 53 -13.03 13.11 1.83
N ASN A 54 -12.06 13.87 2.31
CA ASN A 54 -11.76 14.00 3.73
C ASN A 54 -12.79 14.90 4.43
N THR A 55 -13.93 14.32 4.77
CA THR A 55 -15.01 14.97 5.53
C THR A 55 -15.04 14.43 6.96
N PRO A 56 -15.52 15.19 7.96
CA PRO A 56 -15.65 14.71 9.33
C PRO A 56 -16.52 13.44 9.43
N THR A 57 -17.55 13.33 8.60
CA THR A 57 -18.41 12.13 8.52
C THR A 57 -17.61 10.89 8.10
N VAL A 58 -16.83 10.99 7.02
CA VAL A 58 -15.98 9.87 6.56
C VAL A 58 -14.93 9.51 7.61
N ARG A 59 -14.34 10.51 8.29
CA ARG A 59 -13.39 10.27 9.39
C ARG A 59 -14.05 9.50 10.55
N GLY A 60 -15.28 9.84 10.92
CA GLY A 60 -16.05 9.12 11.93
C GLY A 60 -16.30 7.66 11.54
N MET A 61 -16.71 7.41 10.29
CA MET A 61 -16.88 6.06 9.75
C MET A 61 -15.58 5.25 9.79
N ILE A 62 -14.46 5.85 9.36
CA ILE A 62 -13.14 5.21 9.40
C ILE A 62 -12.76 4.84 10.83
N GLN A 63 -12.93 5.76 11.79
CA GLN A 63 -12.55 5.54 13.18
C GLN A 63 -13.28 4.33 13.78
N GLN A 64 -14.55 4.14 13.41
CA GLN A 64 -15.35 3.00 13.82
C GLN A 64 -14.80 1.67 13.32
N VAL A 65 -14.24 1.64 12.10
CA VAL A 65 -13.73 0.42 11.45
C VAL A 65 -12.19 0.35 11.39
N LYS A 66 -11.48 1.18 12.16
CA LYS A 66 -10.02 1.38 12.11
C LYS A 66 -9.16 0.10 12.17
N ARG A 67 -9.68 -0.97 12.78
CA ARG A 67 -8.97 -2.26 12.87
C ARG A 67 -9.01 -3.10 11.58
N LEU A 68 -9.94 -2.80 10.68
CA LEU A 68 -10.18 -3.56 9.45
C LEU A 68 -9.54 -2.89 8.24
N VAL A 69 -9.40 -1.56 8.29
CA VAL A 69 -8.95 -0.74 7.18
C VAL A 69 -7.58 -0.14 7.45
N VAL A 70 -6.85 0.11 6.38
CA VAL A 70 -5.67 0.98 6.36
C VAL A 70 -6.02 2.21 5.55
N VAL A 71 -5.57 3.37 6.02
CA VAL A 71 -5.84 4.66 5.39
C VAL A 71 -4.52 5.29 4.97
N GLU A 72 -4.50 5.78 3.75
CA GLU A 72 -3.39 6.53 3.16
C GLU A 72 -3.88 7.94 2.81
N THR A 73 -3.01 8.93 2.99
CA THR A 73 -3.21 10.26 2.39
C THR A 73 -3.01 10.17 0.87
N ALA A 74 -3.43 11.19 0.13
CA ALA A 74 -3.27 11.20 -1.32
C ALA A 74 -1.79 11.10 -1.74
N GLU A 75 -0.91 11.80 -1.05
CA GLU A 75 0.53 11.78 -1.32
C GLU A 75 1.15 10.41 -1.01
N MET A 76 0.79 9.80 0.11
CA MET A 76 1.24 8.44 0.46
C MET A 76 0.81 7.41 -0.59
N TYR A 77 -0.43 7.47 -1.06
CA TYR A 77 -0.94 6.58 -2.11
C TYR A 77 -0.12 6.73 -3.41
N ASN A 78 0.12 7.97 -3.84
CA ASN A 78 0.88 8.27 -5.05
C ASN A 78 2.35 7.82 -4.93
N ALA A 79 3.00 8.09 -3.80
CA ALA A 79 4.37 7.67 -3.54
C ALA A 79 4.51 6.14 -3.56
N ARG A 80 3.55 5.42 -2.96
CA ARG A 80 3.50 3.95 -3.03
C ARG A 80 3.36 3.47 -4.47
N LYS A 81 2.47 4.08 -5.26
CA LYS A 81 2.29 3.74 -6.68
C LYS A 81 3.52 4.01 -7.52
N GLN A 82 4.21 5.12 -7.28
CA GLN A 82 5.47 5.42 -7.94
C GLN A 82 6.56 4.42 -7.58
N LYS A 83 6.67 4.03 -6.30
CA LYS A 83 7.61 3.00 -5.84
C LYS A 83 7.31 1.63 -6.47
N GLU A 84 6.04 1.25 -6.54
CA GLU A 84 5.60 0.04 -7.24
C GLU A 84 6.00 0.07 -8.72
N ALA A 85 5.81 1.21 -9.40
CA ALA A 85 6.20 1.40 -10.80
C ALA A 85 7.72 1.32 -10.98
N ASN A 86 8.50 2.04 -10.17
CA ASN A 86 9.96 2.02 -10.21
C ASN A 86 10.53 0.63 -9.92
N HIS A 87 9.92 -0.11 -8.99
CA HIS A 87 10.32 -1.48 -8.68
C HIS A 87 10.04 -2.45 -9.83
N ARG A 88 8.95 -2.23 -10.58
CA ARG A 88 8.55 -3.04 -11.75
C ARG A 88 9.21 -2.58 -13.05
N ALA A 89 9.82 -1.40 -13.07
CA ALA A 89 10.51 -0.88 -14.24
C ALA A 89 11.65 -1.82 -14.66
N LEU A 90 11.91 -1.88 -15.97
CA LEU A 90 12.98 -2.69 -16.52
C LEU A 90 14.33 -2.23 -15.94
N ARG A 91 15.11 -3.19 -15.43
CA ARG A 91 16.48 -2.95 -14.99
C ARG A 91 17.42 -3.12 -16.18
N PRO A 92 18.53 -2.36 -16.25
CA PRO A 92 19.52 -2.58 -17.28
C PRO A 92 20.06 -4.02 -17.20
N PRO A 93 20.42 -4.63 -18.34
CA PRO A 93 20.98 -5.98 -18.35
C PRO A 93 22.28 -6.03 -17.55
N LEU A 94 22.49 -7.12 -16.83
CA LEU A 94 23.78 -7.40 -16.19
C LEU A 94 24.73 -7.95 -17.25
N VAL A 95 25.77 -7.18 -17.56
CA VAL A 95 26.85 -7.63 -18.45
C VAL A 95 27.95 -8.22 -17.58
N ILE A 96 28.21 -9.53 -17.73
CA ILE A 96 29.29 -10.23 -17.03
C ILE A 96 30.38 -10.56 -18.06
N SER A 97 31.54 -9.92 -17.93
CA SER A 97 32.72 -10.20 -18.74
C SER A 97 33.67 -11.08 -17.95
N HIS A 98 33.72 -12.38 -18.26
CA HIS A 98 34.71 -13.28 -17.67
C HIS A 98 36.05 -13.15 -18.42
N LEU A 99 37.15 -13.05 -17.67
CA LEU A 99 38.48 -13.17 -18.24
C LEU A 99 38.68 -14.62 -18.72
N PRO A 100 39.28 -14.85 -19.91
CA PRO A 100 39.60 -16.21 -20.35
C PRO A 100 40.52 -16.86 -19.32
N SER A 101 40.25 -18.12 -18.97
CA SER A 101 41.12 -18.87 -18.07
C SER A 101 42.53 -18.87 -18.65
N THR A 102 43.48 -18.26 -17.96
CA THR A 102 44.90 -18.38 -18.29
C THR A 102 45.23 -19.86 -18.27
N SER A 103 45.42 -20.48 -19.45
CA SER A 103 45.88 -21.85 -19.52
C SER A 103 47.26 -21.89 -18.87
N THR A 104 47.33 -22.33 -17.62
CA THR A 104 48.60 -22.63 -16.96
C THR A 104 49.22 -23.74 -17.77
N ALA A 105 50.17 -23.41 -18.64
CA ALA A 105 50.98 -24.37 -19.35
C ALA A 105 51.77 -25.16 -18.31
N SER A 106 51.24 -26.32 -17.91
CA SER A 106 51.92 -27.32 -17.11
C SER A 106 53.07 -27.87 -17.96
N THR A 107 54.28 -27.41 -17.65
CA THR A 107 55.55 -28.00 -18.13
C THR A 107 55.98 -29.09 -17.17
#